data_AF-Q7M101-F1
#
_entry.id   AF-Q7M101-F1
#
_cell.length_a   1.000
_cell.length_b   1.000
_cell.length_c   1.000
_cell.angle_alpha   90.00
_cell.angle_beta   90.00
_cell.angle_gamma   90.00
#
_symmetry.space_group_name_H-M   'P 1'
#
loop_
_entity.id
_entity.type
_entity.pdbx_description
1 polymer ?
#
loop_
_entity_poly.entity_id
_entity_poly.type
_entity_poly.pdbx_seq_one_letter_code
_entity_poly.pdbx_strand_id
1 'polypeptide(L)' 'DILIAGATGNVGKPLVEGLLAAGKPVRALTRNAALF' A
#
# COMPACT_ATOMS: atom_id res chain seq x y z
N ASP A 1 11.29 -5.78 0.52
CA ASP A 1 9.86 -6.06 0.25
C ASP A 1 9.01 -5.92 1.49
N ILE A 2 8.05 -5.00 1.44
CA ILE A 2 7.08 -4.72 2.51
C ILE A 2 5.69 -5.09 2.01
N LEU A 3 4.97 -5.95 2.76
CA LEU A 3 3.57 -6.27 2.47
C LEU A 3 2.67 -5.42 3.38
N ILE A 4 1.75 -4.67 2.77
CA ILE A 4 0.77 -3.85 3.50
C ILE A 4 -0.61 -4.48 3.37
N ALA A 5 -1.16 -4.96 4.48
CA ALA A 5 -2.57 -5.31 4.58
C ALA A 5 -3.41 -4.03 4.80
N GLY A 6 -4.63 -4.00 4.23
CA GLY A 6 -5.50 -2.82 4.35
C GLY A 6 -4.92 -1.59 3.64
N ALA A 7 -4.20 -1.79 2.53
CA ALA A 7 -3.53 -0.74 1.76
C ALA A 7 -4.48 0.36 1.22
N THR A 8 -5.78 0.09 1.13
CA THR A 8 -6.82 1.08 0.77
C THR A 8 -7.33 1.91 1.95
N GLY A 9 -6.99 1.55 3.20
CA GLY A 9 -7.54 2.17 4.39
C GLY A 9 -6.86 3.49 4.75
N ASN A 10 -7.44 4.20 5.72
CA ASN A 10 -6.94 5.51 6.19
C ASN A 10 -5.48 5.50 6.66
N VAL A 11 -4.99 4.36 7.14
CA VAL A 11 -3.59 4.20 7.56
C VAL A 11 -2.75 3.64 6.41
N GLY A 12 -3.27 2.62 5.71
CA GLY A 12 -2.54 1.92 4.67
C GLY A 12 -2.20 2.80 3.48
N LYS A 13 -3.13 3.64 3.02
CA LYS A 13 -2.93 4.51 1.86
C LYS A 13 -1.77 5.50 2.04
N PRO A 14 -1.77 6.38 3.06
CA PRO A 14 -0.66 7.31 3.27
C PRO A 14 0.67 6.59 3.59
N LEU A 15 0.62 5.41 4.21
CA LEU A 15 1.80 4.60 4.46
C LEU A 15 2.42 4.06 3.16
N VAL A 16 1.61 3.54 2.24
CA VAL A 16 2.07 3.07 0.92
C VAL A 16 2.68 4.23 0.14
N GLU A 17 2.00 5.38 0.10
CA GLU A 17 2.47 6.59 -0.58
C GLU A 17 3.84 7.03 -0.04
N GLY A 18 4.00 7.10 1.29
CA GLY A 18 5.27 7.46 1.92
C GLY A 18 6.40 6.47 1.65
N LEU A 19 6.11 5.16 1.65
CA LEU A 19 7.10 4.13 1.36
C LEU A 19 7.56 4.17 -0.10
N LEU A 20 6.64 4.39 -1.04
CA LEU A 20 6.97 4.57 -2.45
C LEU A 20 7.81 5.83 -2.67
N ALA A 21 7.45 6.95 -2.03
CA ALA A 21 8.22 8.19 -2.10
C ALA A 21 9.66 8.01 -1.56
N ALA A 22 9.85 7.12 -0.58
CA ALA A 22 11.17 6.76 -0.04
C ALA A 22 11.92 5.70 -0.87
N GLY A 23 11.43 5.34 -2.06
CA GLY A 23 12.04 4.36 -2.96
C GLY A 23 12.00 2.93 -2.42
N LYS A 24 11.08 2.61 -1.50
CA LYS A 24 10.94 1.27 -0.94
C LYS A 24 9.99 0.43 -1.81
N PRO A 25 10.33 -0.83 -2.14
CA PRO A 25 9.43 -1.72 -2.84
C PRO A 25 8.31 -2.21 -1.91
N VAL A 26 7.06 -2.02 -2.36
CA VAL A 26 5.84 -2.32 -1.60
C VAL A 26 4.92 -3.26 -2.39
N ARG A 27 4.30 -4.21 -1.68
CA ARG A 27 3.17 -5.01 -2.17
C ARG A 27 1.94 -4.69 -1.35
N ALA A 28 0.84 -4.34 -2.02
CA ALA A 28 -0.43 -4.03 -1.39
C ALA A 28 -1.35 -5.24 -1.44
N LEU A 29 -1.84 -5.69 -0.28
CA LEU A 29 -2.89 -6.69 -0.18
C LEU A 29 -4.25 -5.98 -0.09
N THR A 30 -5.07 -6.19 -1.11
CA THR A 30 -6.46 -5.72 -1.19
C THR A 30 -7.42 -6.89 -1.36
N ARG A 31 -8.66 -6.71 -0.91
CA ARG A 31 -9.76 -7.66 -1.14
C ARG A 31 -10.33 -7.56 -2.56
N ASN A 32 -10.28 -6.36 -3.15
CA ASN A 32 -10.71 -6.10 -4.52
C ASN A 32 -9.66 -5.23 -5.21
N ALA A 33 -9.02 -5.79 -6.24
CA ALA A 33 -7.96 -5.12 -6.98
C ALA A 33 -8.47 -4.28 -8.16
N ALA A 34 -9.76 -4.38 -8.52
CA ALA A 34 -10.32 -3.67 -9.67
C ALA A 34 -10.48 -2.14 -9.48
N LEU A 35 -10.13 -1.61 -8.31
CA LEU A 35 -10.23 -0.19 -7.94
C LEU A 35 -8.86 0.49 -7.79
N PHE A 36 -7.78 -0.19 -8.20
CA PHE A 36 -6.41 0.30 -8.11
C PHE A 36 -5.83 0.64 -9.47
#